data_AF-A0A945N787-F1
#
_entry.id   AF-A0A945N787-F1
#
_cell.length_a   1.000
_cell.length_b   1.000
_cell.length_c   1.000
_cell.angle_alpha   90.00
_cell.angle_beta   90.00
_cell.angle_gamma   90.00
#
_symmetry.space_group_name_H-M   'P 1'
#
loop_
_entity.id
_entity.type
_entity.pdbx_description
1 polymer ?
#
loop_
_entity_poly.entity_id
_entity_poly.type
_entity_poly.pdbx_seq_one_letter_code
_entity_poly.pdbx_strand_id
1 'polypeptide(L)'
;EAIAAAEDLGAGFILATHDMEIRGAGELLGESQTGNMTAIGFGLYMDMLDRAVIAFKNGKQINFDTDGEDSTEIKLHLPALIPDDYLPDVQMRLVLYKRISNAKTTDALRALQVEMIDRFGLLPEPVKNLFRVTEIKLIAADLGINRIDLGPRGGKIDFLQNTKVPAERVIELVQKQSHRYKFASANRIAIVDTIEDREKRFKLIENLLERFLAP
;
A
#
# COMPACT_ATOMS: atom_id res chain seq x y z
N GLU A 1 -19.29 -25.26 20.99
CA GLU A 1 -18.56 -26.33 20.26
C GLU A 1 -17.69 -25.82 19.11
N ALA A 2 -18.09 -24.81 18.30
CA ALA A 2 -17.24 -24.29 17.21
C ALA A 2 -16.00 -23.47 17.65
N ILE A 3 -16.02 -22.85 18.84
CA ILE A 3 -14.86 -22.12 19.38
C ILE A 3 -13.78 -23.10 19.87
N ALA A 4 -14.19 -24.21 20.48
CA ALA A 4 -13.27 -25.26 20.94
C ALA A 4 -12.55 -25.93 19.76
N ALA A 5 -13.22 -26.13 18.62
CA ALA A 5 -12.60 -26.70 17.41
C ALA A 5 -11.59 -25.75 16.73
N ALA A 6 -11.75 -24.43 16.89
CA ALA A 6 -10.81 -23.42 16.37
C ALA A 6 -9.57 -23.26 17.29
N GLU A 7 -9.75 -23.41 18.60
CA GLU A 7 -8.63 -23.52 19.56
C GLU A 7 -7.81 -24.79 19.34
N ASP A 8 -8.48 -25.93 19.07
CA ASP A 8 -7.83 -27.24 18.92
C ASP A 8 -6.99 -27.36 17.63
N LEU A 9 -7.43 -26.74 16.53
CA LEU A 9 -6.64 -26.63 15.30
C LEU A 9 -5.42 -25.70 15.45
N GLY A 10 -5.53 -24.65 16.27
CA GLY A 10 -4.43 -23.74 16.58
C GLY A 10 -3.38 -24.38 17.48
N ALA A 11 -3.82 -25.14 18.49
CA ALA A 11 -2.94 -25.82 19.43
C ALA A 11 -2.18 -27.01 18.80
N GLY A 12 -2.87 -27.82 17.97
CA GLY A 12 -2.24 -28.94 17.26
C GLY A 12 -1.19 -28.51 16.23
N PHE A 13 -1.38 -27.37 15.58
CA PHE A 13 -0.42 -26.84 14.61
C PHE A 13 0.79 -26.17 15.28
N ILE A 14 0.60 -25.48 16.42
CA ILE A 14 1.71 -24.91 17.22
C ILE A 14 2.63 -26.02 17.75
N LEU A 15 2.07 -27.14 18.23
CA LEU A 15 2.87 -28.29 18.65
C LEU A 15 3.63 -28.96 17.49
N ALA A 16 3.00 -29.07 16.31
CA ALA A 16 3.65 -29.62 15.12
C ALA A 16 4.74 -28.71 14.53
N THR A 17 4.57 -27.38 14.59
CA THR A 17 5.58 -26.41 14.14
C THR A 17 6.75 -26.30 15.11
N HIS A 18 6.51 -26.40 16.43
CA HIS A 18 7.58 -26.40 17.42
C HIS A 18 8.47 -27.66 17.31
N ASP A 19 7.89 -28.83 17.05
CA ASP A 19 8.65 -30.07 16.79
C ASP A 19 9.43 -30.02 15.46
N MET A 20 8.93 -29.28 14.47
CA MET A 20 9.57 -29.09 13.17
C MET A 20 10.70 -28.04 13.23
N GLU A 21 10.60 -27.04 14.11
CA GLU A 21 11.67 -26.08 14.43
C GLU A 21 12.82 -26.73 15.20
N ILE A 22 12.54 -27.63 16.16
CA ILE A 22 13.58 -28.31 16.95
C ILE A 22 14.40 -29.29 16.09
N ARG A 23 13.80 -29.93 15.07
CA ARG A 23 14.54 -30.80 14.13
C ARG A 23 15.08 -30.08 12.89
N GLY A 24 14.46 -28.97 12.47
CA GLY A 24 14.83 -28.21 11.27
C GLY A 24 15.89 -27.12 11.48
N ALA A 25 16.15 -26.70 12.73
CA ALA A 25 17.20 -25.73 13.05
C ALA A 25 18.64 -26.27 12.87
N GLY A 26 18.81 -27.57 12.58
CA GLY A 26 20.11 -28.24 12.54
C GLY A 26 20.83 -28.29 11.18
N GLU A 27 20.17 -28.04 10.04
CA GLU A 27 20.76 -28.40 8.74
C GLU A 27 20.81 -27.28 7.68
N LEU A 28 20.27 -26.08 7.98
CA LEU A 28 20.22 -24.98 6.99
C LEU A 28 20.73 -23.63 7.53
N LEU A 29 21.68 -23.65 8.46
CA LEU A 29 22.54 -22.49 8.72
C LEU A 29 23.66 -22.43 7.67
N GLY A 30 23.25 -22.23 6.42
CA GLY A 30 24.07 -21.53 5.44
C GLY A 30 23.79 -20.05 5.62
N GLU A 31 24.71 -19.33 6.24
CA GLU A 31 24.59 -17.90 6.49
C GLU A 31 24.21 -17.15 5.21
N SER A 32 23.42 -16.07 5.37
CA SER A 32 23.29 -14.92 4.45
C SER A 32 22.09 -14.80 3.51
N GLN A 33 20.86 -15.21 3.87
CA GLN A 33 19.67 -14.76 3.09
C GLN A 33 18.26 -14.82 3.72
N THR A 34 18.09 -14.58 5.03
CA THR A 34 16.76 -14.62 5.69
C THR A 34 16.04 -13.27 5.85
N GLY A 35 16.70 -12.13 5.60
CA GLY A 35 16.12 -10.81 5.92
C GLY A 35 14.98 -10.32 5.02
N ASN A 36 14.90 -10.78 3.76
CA ASN A 36 14.01 -10.17 2.75
C ASN A 36 12.79 -11.00 2.34
N MET A 37 12.70 -12.30 2.69
CA MET A 37 11.56 -13.13 2.25
C MET A 37 10.38 -13.14 3.23
N THR A 38 10.59 -12.82 4.51
CA THR A 38 9.56 -13.01 5.54
C THR A 38 8.50 -11.90 5.57
N ALA A 39 8.85 -10.67 5.15
CA ALA A 39 7.98 -9.51 5.29
C ALA A 39 6.84 -9.43 4.24
N ILE A 40 7.05 -9.99 3.05
CA ILE A 40 6.06 -9.96 1.96
C ILE A 40 5.05 -11.12 2.10
N GLY A 41 5.48 -12.27 2.64
CA GLY A 41 4.65 -13.48 2.72
C GLY A 41 3.51 -13.41 3.74
N PHE A 42 3.72 -12.76 4.90
CA PHE A 42 2.73 -12.79 5.98
C PHE A 42 1.55 -11.81 5.78
N GLY A 43 1.78 -10.68 5.09
CA GLY A 43 0.71 -9.76 4.72
C GLY A 43 -0.26 -10.36 3.69
N LEU A 44 0.30 -11.06 2.69
CA LEU A 44 -0.47 -11.87 1.76
C LEU A 44 -1.22 -13.00 2.47
N TYR A 45 -0.56 -13.65 3.45
CA TYR A 45 -1.18 -14.70 4.27
C TYR A 45 -2.40 -14.20 5.06
N MET A 46 -2.30 -13.07 5.75
CA MET A 46 -3.42 -12.52 6.52
C MET A 46 -4.57 -12.03 5.65
N ASP A 47 -4.27 -11.48 4.48
CA ASP A 47 -5.28 -11.09 3.49
C ASP A 47 -5.98 -12.33 2.91
N MET A 48 -5.24 -13.42 2.62
CA MET A 48 -5.81 -14.70 2.22
C MET A 48 -6.68 -15.33 3.32
N LEU A 49 -6.30 -15.18 4.59
CA LEU A 49 -7.01 -15.74 5.75
C LEU A 49 -8.32 -15.00 6.03
N ASP A 50 -8.30 -13.67 6.00
CA ASP A 50 -9.51 -12.85 6.15
C ASP A 50 -10.52 -13.13 5.03
N ARG A 51 -10.05 -13.23 3.79
CA ARG A 51 -10.89 -13.55 2.63
C ARG A 51 -11.51 -14.96 2.76
N ALA A 52 -10.74 -15.95 3.19
CA ALA A 52 -11.24 -17.29 3.44
C ALA A 52 -12.33 -17.31 4.53
N VAL A 53 -12.17 -16.57 5.62
CA VAL A 53 -13.16 -16.46 6.71
C VAL A 53 -14.45 -15.79 6.23
N ILE A 54 -14.36 -14.76 5.38
CA ILE A 54 -15.54 -14.07 4.82
C ILE A 54 -16.31 -14.96 3.85
N ALA A 55 -15.64 -15.74 2.99
CA ALA A 55 -16.30 -16.64 2.07
C ALA A 55 -16.94 -17.85 2.74
N PHE A 56 -16.31 -18.39 3.79
CA PHE A 56 -16.87 -19.49 4.57
C PHE A 56 -18.17 -19.10 5.28
N LYS A 57 -18.28 -17.84 5.73
CA LYS A 57 -19.49 -17.30 6.36
C LYS A 57 -20.65 -17.05 5.39
N ASN A 58 -20.37 -16.85 4.10
CA ASN A 58 -21.36 -16.40 3.11
C ASN A 58 -21.65 -17.43 1.99
N GLY A 59 -21.01 -18.60 2.01
CA GLY A 59 -21.27 -19.69 1.05
C GLY A 59 -20.93 -19.37 -0.42
N LYS A 60 -20.12 -18.34 -0.68
CA LYS A 60 -19.71 -17.94 -2.03
C LYS A 60 -18.35 -18.56 -2.38
N GLN A 61 -18.25 -19.18 -3.56
CA GLN A 61 -16.95 -19.48 -4.18
C GLN A 61 -16.23 -18.15 -4.48
N ILE A 62 -15.04 -17.97 -3.92
CA ILE A 62 -14.16 -16.85 -4.26
C ILE A 62 -13.53 -17.16 -5.61
N ASN A 63 -13.83 -16.33 -6.62
CA ASN A 63 -12.90 -16.10 -7.71
C ASN A 63 -11.84 -15.14 -7.18
N PHE A 64 -10.57 -15.59 -7.17
CA PHE A 64 -9.43 -14.79 -6.76
C PHE A 64 -9.16 -13.57 -7.68
N ASP A 65 -9.90 -13.47 -8.78
CA ASP A 65 -9.76 -12.44 -9.81
C ASP A 65 -10.69 -11.22 -9.64
N THR A 66 -11.60 -11.20 -8.65
CA THR A 66 -12.71 -10.22 -8.65
C THR A 66 -12.61 -9.02 -7.70
N ASP A 67 -11.44 -8.72 -7.11
CA ASP A 67 -11.15 -7.39 -6.54
C ASP A 67 -10.19 -6.58 -7.44
N GLY A 68 -10.06 -6.98 -8.71
CA GLY A 68 -8.94 -6.62 -9.58
C GLY A 68 -9.09 -5.43 -10.54
N GLU A 69 -10.20 -4.67 -10.52
CA GLU A 69 -10.41 -3.61 -11.53
C GLU A 69 -10.25 -2.16 -11.02
N ASP A 70 -10.36 -1.88 -9.72
CA ASP A 70 -10.37 -0.49 -9.18
C ASP A 70 -9.35 -0.22 -8.04
N SER A 71 -8.32 -1.07 -7.85
CA SER A 71 -7.34 -0.81 -6.80
C SER A 71 -6.29 0.21 -7.24
N THR A 72 -6.43 1.48 -6.83
CA THR A 72 -5.42 2.52 -7.11
C THR A 72 -4.03 2.13 -6.60
N GLU A 73 -3.04 2.11 -7.50
CA GLU A 73 -1.64 1.78 -7.21
C GLU A 73 -0.74 3.03 -7.19
N ILE A 74 0.00 3.27 -6.11
CA ILE A 74 0.92 4.40 -5.98
C ILE A 74 2.36 3.91 -5.83
N LYS A 75 3.24 4.28 -6.76
CA LYS A 75 4.67 3.96 -6.77
C LYS A 75 5.50 5.23 -6.85
N LEU A 76 6.07 5.64 -5.72
CA LEU A 76 6.96 6.80 -5.65
C LEU A 76 8.43 6.41 -5.44
N HIS A 77 8.82 5.15 -5.66
CA HIS A 77 10.22 4.67 -5.59
C HIS A 77 10.99 5.24 -4.39
N LEU A 78 10.43 5.05 -3.20
CA LEU A 78 10.98 5.49 -1.93
C LEU A 78 10.55 4.54 -0.81
N PRO A 79 11.29 4.48 0.31
CA PRO A 79 10.88 3.67 1.45
C PRO A 79 9.61 4.21 2.09
N ALA A 80 8.57 3.39 2.11
CA ALA A 80 7.27 3.65 2.72
C ALA A 80 6.87 2.40 3.53
N LEU A 81 7.34 2.32 4.77
CA LEU A 81 7.18 1.15 5.64
C LEU A 81 7.29 1.57 7.11
N ILE A 82 6.84 0.70 8.01
CA ILE A 82 7.06 0.77 9.45
C ILE A 82 8.34 -0.02 9.79
N PRO A 83 9.43 0.66 10.17
CA PRO A 83 10.69 0.01 10.52
C PRO A 83 10.57 -0.83 11.80
N ASP A 84 11.47 -1.81 11.94
CA ASP A 84 11.61 -2.64 13.14
C ASP A 84 12.24 -1.89 14.31
N ASP A 85 13.15 -0.95 14.04
CA ASP A 85 13.73 -0.07 15.06
C ASP A 85 12.71 0.91 15.67
N TYR A 86 11.67 1.27 14.92
CA TYR A 86 10.57 2.11 15.38
C TYR A 86 9.45 1.31 16.06
N LEU A 87 9.07 0.16 15.50
CA LEU A 87 8.07 -0.72 16.10
C LEU A 87 8.52 -2.18 15.99
N PRO A 88 9.22 -2.74 17.00
CA PRO A 88 9.79 -4.08 16.93
C PRO A 88 8.75 -5.20 16.83
N ASP A 89 7.59 -5.02 17.46
CA ASP A 89 6.49 -6.00 17.48
C ASP A 89 5.90 -6.18 16.07
N VAL A 90 6.14 -7.35 15.49
CA VAL A 90 5.68 -7.74 14.15
C VAL A 90 4.15 -7.76 14.06
N GLN A 91 3.47 -8.30 15.07
CA GLN A 91 2.01 -8.41 15.06
C GLN A 91 1.37 -7.02 15.12
N MET A 92 1.93 -6.13 15.94
CA MET A 92 1.46 -4.75 16.01
C MET A 92 1.70 -3.98 14.71
N ARG A 93 2.87 -4.14 14.07
CA ARG A 93 3.12 -3.55 12.73
C ARG A 93 2.07 -3.97 11.72
N LEU A 94 1.72 -5.25 11.69
CA LEU A 94 0.74 -5.80 10.74
C LEU A 94 -0.67 -5.25 10.98
N VAL A 95 -1.09 -5.14 12.25
CA VAL A 95 -2.35 -4.48 12.61
C VAL A 95 -2.35 -3.04 12.12
N LEU A 96 -1.25 -2.30 12.31
CA LEU A 96 -1.14 -0.91 11.83
C LEU A 96 -1.16 -0.82 10.31
N TYR A 97 -0.45 -1.68 9.58
CA TYR A 97 -0.53 -1.73 8.12
C TYR A 97 -1.96 -1.95 7.63
N LYS A 98 -2.69 -2.88 8.25
CA LYS A 98 -4.10 -3.14 7.93
C LYS A 98 -4.99 -1.94 8.24
N ARG A 99 -4.73 -1.21 9.31
CA ARG A 99 -5.48 0.00 9.67
C ARG A 99 -5.19 1.16 8.70
N ILE A 100 -3.93 1.36 8.34
CA ILE A 100 -3.49 2.37 7.35
C ILE A 100 -4.13 2.08 5.99
N SER A 101 -4.02 0.84 5.49
CA SER A 101 -4.55 0.47 4.17
C SER A 101 -6.07 0.55 4.06
N ASN A 102 -6.79 0.34 5.18
CA ASN A 102 -8.25 0.38 5.24
C ASN A 102 -8.83 1.75 5.63
N ALA A 103 -7.99 2.75 5.91
CA ALA A 103 -8.48 4.11 6.18
C ALA A 103 -9.31 4.59 4.99
N LYS A 104 -10.51 5.12 5.25
CA LYS A 104 -11.46 5.54 4.20
C LYS A 104 -11.40 7.03 3.88
N THR A 105 -10.82 7.83 4.77
CA THR A 105 -10.71 9.29 4.64
C THR A 105 -9.35 9.75 5.10
N THR A 106 -8.93 10.92 4.61
CA THR A 106 -7.69 11.57 5.04
C THR A 106 -7.73 11.90 6.54
N ASP A 107 -8.88 12.28 7.08
CA ASP A 107 -9.04 12.54 8.52
C ASP A 107 -8.87 11.28 9.38
N ALA A 108 -9.42 10.14 8.96
CA ALA A 108 -9.20 8.87 9.67
C ALA A 108 -7.73 8.45 9.65
N LEU A 109 -7.06 8.69 8.51
CA LEU A 109 -5.63 8.44 8.37
C LEU A 109 -4.80 9.37 9.27
N ARG A 110 -5.16 10.66 9.37
CA ARG A 110 -4.51 11.61 10.29
C ARG A 110 -4.73 11.26 11.76
N ALA A 111 -5.94 10.82 12.13
CA ALA A 111 -6.21 10.35 13.48
C ALA A 111 -5.31 9.15 13.85
N LEU A 112 -5.13 8.21 12.93
CA LEU A 112 -4.20 7.09 13.11
C LEU A 112 -2.74 7.56 13.22
N GLN A 113 -2.35 8.58 12.46
CA GLN A 113 -1.03 9.19 12.54
C GLN A 113 -0.77 9.78 13.94
N VAL A 114 -1.73 10.52 14.50
CA VAL A 114 -1.66 11.09 15.86
C VAL A 114 -1.59 9.98 16.91
N GLU A 115 -2.42 8.94 16.78
CA GLU A 115 -2.39 7.78 17.68
C GLU A 115 -1.00 7.11 17.67
N MET A 116 -0.38 6.94 16.50
CA MET A 116 0.96 6.38 16.41
C MET A 116 2.00 7.27 17.09
N ILE A 117 1.89 8.60 16.97
CA ILE A 117 2.80 9.53 17.64
C ILE A 117 2.65 9.46 19.16
N ASP A 118 1.43 9.43 19.65
CA ASP A 118 1.14 9.35 21.09
C ASP A 118 1.66 8.05 21.72
N ARG A 119 1.53 6.94 20.99
CA ARG A 119 1.89 5.60 21.49
C ARG A 119 3.36 5.22 21.30
N PHE A 120 3.98 5.67 20.20
CA PHE A 120 5.29 5.19 19.76
C PHE A 120 6.30 6.33 19.53
N GLY A 121 5.89 7.58 19.76
CA GLY A 121 6.73 8.75 19.54
C GLY A 121 6.82 9.17 18.07
N LEU A 122 7.76 10.09 17.78
CA LEU A 122 7.88 10.74 16.47
C LEU A 122 8.02 9.74 15.33
N LEU A 123 7.24 9.93 14.27
CA LEU A 123 7.29 9.06 13.10
C LEU A 123 8.64 9.21 12.38
N PRO A 124 9.35 8.12 12.09
CA PRO A 124 10.53 8.18 11.23
C PRO A 124 10.11 8.43 9.79
N GLU A 125 11.06 8.85 8.95
CA GLU A 125 10.80 9.24 7.57
C GLU A 125 10.07 8.17 6.73
N PRO A 126 10.44 6.87 6.80
CA PRO A 126 9.72 5.82 6.07
C PRO A 126 8.25 5.67 6.48
N VAL A 127 7.92 5.97 7.74
CA VAL A 127 6.53 5.92 8.23
C VAL A 127 5.76 7.15 7.74
N LYS A 128 6.35 8.36 7.80
CA LYS A 128 5.73 9.56 7.22
C LYS A 128 5.41 9.36 5.74
N ASN A 129 6.34 8.75 5.00
CA ASN A 129 6.15 8.42 3.60
C ASN A 129 4.99 7.44 3.38
N LEU A 130 4.85 6.42 4.23
CA LEU A 130 3.73 5.47 4.18
C LEU A 130 2.38 6.16 4.34
N PHE A 131 2.27 7.09 5.28
CA PHE A 131 1.07 7.91 5.45
C PHE A 131 0.79 8.77 4.22
N ARG A 132 1.79 9.52 3.70
CA ARG A 132 1.61 10.36 2.51
C ARG A 132 1.22 9.57 1.26
N VAL A 133 1.85 8.43 1.02
CA VAL A 133 1.49 7.53 -0.09
C VAL A 133 0.05 7.06 0.03
N THR A 134 -0.40 6.76 1.25
CA THR A 134 -1.78 6.33 1.50
C THR A 134 -2.77 7.49 1.32
N GLU A 135 -2.43 8.70 1.74
CA GLU A 135 -3.25 9.90 1.52
C GLU A 135 -3.40 10.19 0.02
N ILE A 136 -2.29 10.15 -0.73
CA ILE A 136 -2.28 10.25 -2.20
C ILE A 136 -3.16 9.17 -2.83
N LYS A 137 -3.08 7.93 -2.34
CA LYS A 137 -3.91 6.82 -2.84
C LYS A 137 -5.40 7.10 -2.64
N LEU A 138 -5.82 7.64 -1.49
CA LEU A 138 -7.22 7.96 -1.22
C LEU A 138 -7.74 9.04 -2.18
N ILE A 139 -6.97 10.10 -2.38
CA ILE A 139 -7.34 11.18 -3.29
C ILE A 139 -7.37 10.69 -4.75
N ALA A 140 -6.35 9.93 -5.16
CA ALA A 140 -6.27 9.37 -6.49
C ALA A 140 -7.43 8.40 -6.78
N ALA A 141 -7.80 7.56 -5.81
CA ALA A 141 -8.96 6.69 -5.92
C ALA A 141 -10.27 7.48 -6.11
N ASP A 142 -10.48 8.54 -5.31
CA ASP A 142 -11.67 9.36 -5.44
C ASP A 142 -11.77 10.07 -6.82
N LEU A 143 -10.63 10.47 -7.38
CA LEU A 143 -10.51 11.05 -8.72
C LEU A 143 -10.65 10.02 -9.86
N GLY A 144 -10.68 8.72 -9.56
CA GLY A 144 -10.66 7.65 -10.57
C GLY A 144 -9.32 7.55 -11.30
N ILE A 145 -8.22 7.69 -10.57
CA ILE A 145 -6.86 7.40 -11.04
C ILE A 145 -6.52 5.97 -10.64
N ASN A 146 -6.18 5.14 -11.62
CA ASN A 146 -5.84 3.73 -11.42
C ASN A 146 -4.40 3.56 -10.92
N ARG A 147 -3.44 4.33 -11.48
CA ARG A 147 -2.04 4.19 -11.09
C ARG A 147 -1.28 5.50 -11.20
N ILE A 148 -0.42 5.74 -10.21
CA ILE A 148 0.61 6.77 -10.24
C ILE A 148 1.96 6.08 -10.06
N ASP A 149 2.84 6.21 -11.03
CA ASP A 149 4.19 5.65 -10.99
C ASP A 149 5.19 6.76 -11.31
N LEU A 150 5.90 7.27 -10.31
CA LEU A 150 6.81 8.40 -10.44
C LEU A 150 8.17 8.09 -9.81
N GLY A 151 9.14 7.81 -10.66
CA GLY A 151 10.54 7.58 -10.30
C GLY A 151 11.41 8.85 -10.42
N PRO A 152 12.72 8.72 -10.16
CA PRO A 152 13.68 9.81 -10.31
C PRO A 152 13.81 10.38 -11.73
N ARG A 153 13.41 9.62 -12.77
CA ARG A 153 13.50 10.00 -14.19
C ARG A 153 12.13 10.20 -14.82
N GLY A 154 11.14 10.55 -14.01
CA GLY A 154 9.78 10.75 -14.45
C GLY A 154 8.92 9.50 -14.24
N GLY A 155 7.81 9.43 -14.94
CA GLY A 155 6.73 8.54 -14.55
C GLY A 155 5.53 8.55 -15.47
N LYS A 156 4.43 7.99 -14.97
CA LYS A 156 3.14 7.95 -15.65
C LYS A 156 1.99 8.00 -14.64
N ILE A 157 0.87 8.52 -15.11
CA ILE A 157 -0.41 8.49 -14.43
C ILE A 157 -1.41 7.82 -15.36
N ASP A 158 -2.04 6.76 -14.87
CA ASP A 158 -3.07 5.97 -15.53
C ASP A 158 -4.43 6.34 -14.93
N PHE A 159 -5.35 6.80 -15.76
CA PHE A 159 -6.72 7.13 -15.37
C PHE A 159 -7.65 5.94 -15.65
N LEU A 160 -8.68 5.78 -14.83
CA LEU A 160 -9.80 4.89 -15.13
C LEU A 160 -10.66 5.51 -16.25
N GLN A 161 -11.46 4.69 -16.92
CA GLN A 161 -12.36 5.16 -17.99
C GLN A 161 -13.42 6.14 -17.46
N ASN A 162 -13.84 5.96 -16.21
CA ASN A 162 -14.82 6.79 -15.50
C ASN A 162 -14.15 7.81 -14.55
N THR A 163 -12.92 8.24 -14.85
CA THR A 163 -12.22 9.24 -14.03
C THR A 163 -13.05 10.51 -13.84
N LYS A 164 -13.02 11.07 -12.64
CA LYS A 164 -13.66 12.36 -12.32
C LYS A 164 -12.80 13.55 -12.76
N VAL A 165 -11.56 13.31 -13.20
CA VAL A 165 -10.65 14.38 -13.66
C VAL A 165 -11.17 14.95 -14.98
N PRO A 166 -11.47 16.26 -15.06
CA PRO A 166 -11.94 16.86 -16.30
C PRO A 166 -10.88 16.78 -17.41
N ALA A 167 -11.27 16.29 -18.58
CA ALA A 167 -10.35 16.14 -19.72
C ALA A 167 -9.66 17.46 -20.10
N GLU A 168 -10.39 18.58 -20.01
CA GLU A 168 -9.88 19.94 -20.27
C GLU A 168 -8.67 20.28 -19.41
N ARG A 169 -8.62 19.85 -18.14
CA ARG A 169 -7.48 20.10 -17.26
C ARG A 169 -6.26 19.29 -17.65
N VAL A 170 -6.45 18.05 -18.07
CA VAL A 170 -5.36 17.20 -18.54
C VAL A 170 -4.79 17.79 -19.84
N ILE A 171 -5.65 18.22 -20.76
CA ILE A 171 -5.25 18.90 -22.00
C ILE A 171 -4.49 20.19 -21.69
N GLU A 172 -5.02 21.04 -20.82
CA GLU A 172 -4.38 22.30 -20.42
C GLU A 172 -3.02 22.06 -19.74
N LEU A 173 -2.92 21.03 -18.87
CA LEU A 173 -1.66 20.63 -18.23
C LEU A 173 -0.61 20.26 -19.29
N VAL A 174 -0.97 19.39 -20.24
CA VAL A 174 -0.07 18.94 -21.31
C VAL A 174 0.29 20.08 -22.26
N GLN A 175 -0.62 20.99 -22.57
CA GLN A 175 -0.34 22.14 -23.44
C GLN A 175 0.56 23.18 -22.77
N LYS A 176 0.24 23.59 -21.53
CA LYS A 176 1.02 24.61 -20.79
C LYS A 176 2.40 24.11 -20.37
N GLN A 177 2.55 22.81 -20.16
CA GLN A 177 3.79 22.19 -19.67
C GLN A 177 4.21 21.00 -20.54
N SER A 178 4.18 21.17 -21.86
CA SER A 178 4.49 20.13 -22.86
C SER A 178 5.91 19.56 -22.80
N HIS A 179 6.84 20.32 -22.21
CA HIS A 179 8.19 19.84 -21.91
C HIS A 179 8.20 18.76 -20.83
N ARG A 180 7.21 18.77 -19.92
CA ARG A 180 7.14 17.92 -18.73
C ARG A 180 6.05 16.85 -18.80
N TYR A 181 4.91 17.15 -19.43
CA TYR A 181 3.78 16.23 -19.53
C TYR A 181 3.50 15.91 -20.99
N LYS A 182 3.24 14.63 -21.28
CA LYS A 182 2.88 14.15 -22.62
C LYS A 182 1.73 13.17 -22.54
N PHE A 183 0.85 13.17 -23.54
CA PHE A 183 -0.08 12.08 -23.73
C PHE A 183 0.68 10.82 -24.15
N ALA A 184 0.52 9.73 -23.39
CA ALA A 184 1.08 8.43 -23.72
C ALA A 184 0.00 7.49 -24.31
N SER A 185 -1.25 7.66 -23.89
CA SER A 185 -2.44 7.06 -24.51
C SER A 185 -3.69 7.89 -24.14
N ALA A 186 -4.88 7.45 -24.57
CA ALA A 186 -6.15 8.14 -24.26
C ALA A 186 -6.36 8.35 -22.75
N ASN A 187 -6.00 7.36 -21.92
CA ASN A 187 -6.19 7.40 -20.46
C ASN A 187 -4.84 7.40 -19.70
N ARG A 188 -3.75 7.87 -20.34
CA ARG A 188 -2.42 7.90 -19.71
C ARG A 188 -1.66 9.15 -20.07
N ILE A 189 -1.13 9.83 -19.05
CA ILE A 189 -0.11 10.86 -19.21
C ILE A 189 1.25 10.34 -18.74
N ALA A 190 2.29 10.71 -19.46
CA ALA A 190 3.67 10.53 -19.06
C ALA A 190 4.22 11.82 -18.46
N ILE A 191 5.04 11.69 -17.42
CA ILE A 191 5.80 12.75 -16.77
C ILE A 191 7.26 12.54 -17.21
N VAL A 192 7.81 13.49 -17.95
CA VAL A 192 9.19 13.49 -18.44
C VAL A 192 9.94 14.58 -17.69
N ASP A 193 10.46 14.22 -16.52
CA ASP A 193 11.18 15.15 -15.65
C ASP A 193 12.20 14.38 -14.80
N THR A 194 13.33 14.99 -14.48
CA THR A 194 14.33 14.39 -13.60
C THR A 194 14.15 14.95 -12.20
N ILE A 195 13.64 14.12 -11.29
CA ILE A 195 13.24 14.50 -9.94
C ILE A 195 13.85 13.52 -8.93
N GLU A 196 15.15 13.64 -8.71
CA GLU A 196 15.87 12.76 -7.77
C GLU A 196 15.40 12.95 -6.32
N ASP A 197 15.05 14.19 -5.97
CA ASP A 197 14.59 14.55 -4.63
C ASP A 197 13.20 13.97 -4.35
N ARG A 198 13.09 13.23 -3.24
CA ARG A 198 11.87 12.54 -2.82
C ARG A 198 10.76 13.52 -2.45
N GLU A 199 11.10 14.62 -1.77
CA GLU A 199 10.12 15.63 -1.35
C GLU A 199 9.56 16.37 -2.56
N LYS A 200 10.40 16.67 -3.55
CA LYS A 200 9.94 17.26 -4.82
C LYS A 200 9.00 16.32 -5.57
N ARG A 201 9.21 15.00 -5.52
CA ARG A 201 8.28 14.02 -6.12
C ARG A 201 6.93 14.00 -5.43
N PHE A 202 6.90 14.01 -4.10
CA PHE A 202 5.63 14.13 -3.37
C PHE A 202 4.90 15.42 -3.72
N LYS A 203 5.57 16.57 -3.62
CA LYS A 203 4.98 17.88 -3.95
C LYS A 203 4.45 17.96 -5.36
N LEU A 204 5.12 17.34 -6.33
CA LEU A 204 4.62 17.29 -7.71
C LEU A 204 3.27 16.60 -7.77
N ILE A 205 3.16 15.40 -7.17
CA ILE A 205 1.92 14.62 -7.20
C ILE A 205 0.83 15.31 -6.39
N GLU A 206 1.13 15.82 -5.20
CA GLU A 206 0.19 16.56 -4.35
C GLU A 206 -0.39 17.78 -5.11
N ASN A 207 0.47 18.61 -5.70
CA ASN A 207 0.04 19.77 -6.50
C ASN A 207 -0.79 19.36 -7.73
N LEU A 208 -0.45 18.23 -8.36
CA LEU A 208 -1.17 17.73 -9.53
C LEU A 208 -2.56 17.23 -9.15
N LEU A 209 -2.68 16.52 -8.02
CA LEU A 209 -3.96 16.07 -7.48
C LEU A 209 -4.83 17.26 -7.03
N GLU A 210 -4.26 18.26 -6.36
CA GLU A 210 -4.97 19.50 -6.00
C GLU A 210 -5.52 20.22 -7.24
N ARG A 211 -4.72 20.31 -8.31
CA ARG A 211 -5.20 20.89 -9.58
C ARG A 211 -6.35 20.08 -10.20
N PHE A 212 -6.38 18.77 -10.00
CA PHE A 212 -7.47 17.92 -10.46
C PHE A 212 -8.72 17.99 -9.56
N LEU A 213 -8.55 18.32 -8.27
CA LEU A 213 -9.64 18.52 -7.31
C LEU A 213 -10.31 19.89 -7.36
N ALA A 214 -9.63 20.92 -7.88
CA ALA A 214 -10.21 22.26 -7.98
C ALA A 214 -11.60 22.21 -8.66
N PRO A 215 -12.53 23.13 -8.38
CA PRO A 215 -13.80 23.22 -9.12
C PRO A 215 -13.60 23.70 -10.56
#